data_AF-A0A382UKC7-F1
#
_entry.id   AF-A0A382UKC7-F1
#
_cell.length_a   1.000
_cell.length_b   1.000
_cell.length_c   1.000
_cell.angle_alpha   90.00
_cell.angle_beta   90.00
_cell.angle_gamma   90.00
#
_symmetry.space_group_name_H-M   'P 1'
#
loop_
_entity.id
_entity.type
_entity.pdbx_description
1 polymer ?
#
loop_
_entity_poly.entity_id
_entity_poly.type
_entity_poly.pdbx_seq_one_letter_code
_entity_poly.pdbx_strand_id
1 'polypeptide(L)' 'MPKVSVKHTLTSAFCPAADQIVADIHSATTSVEGVEKCFIETTFDPPFGPEMMSEEAKLVLGIFE' A
#
# COMPACT_ATOMS: atom_id res chain seq x y z
N MET A 1 23.70 0.91 4.05
CA MET A 1 22.77 2.05 3.87
C MET A 1 21.41 1.63 4.48
N PRO A 2 20.39 2.50 4.64
CA PRO A 2 19.14 2.11 5.29
C PRO A 2 18.39 0.99 4.54
N LYS A 3 17.90 0.02 5.33
CA LYS A 3 16.96 -1.03 4.90
C LYS A 3 15.56 -0.57 5.31
N VAL A 4 14.65 -0.52 4.36
CA VAL A 4 13.26 -0.09 4.60
C VAL A 4 12.35 -1.31 4.51
N SER A 5 11.41 -1.42 5.46
CA SER A 5 10.35 -2.43 5.43
C SER A 5 9.01 -1.73 5.27
N VAL A 6 8.23 -2.13 4.27
CA VAL A 6 6.90 -1.59 3.99
C VAL A 6 5.89 -2.72 4.22
N LYS A 7 5.07 -2.56 5.26
CA LYS A 7 3.92 -3.42 5.52
C LYS A 7 2.67 -2.76 4.97
N HIS A 8 1.96 -3.42 4.05
CA HIS A 8 0.75 -2.89 3.43
C HIS A 8 -0.33 -3.96 3.30
N THR A 9 -1.55 -3.53 2.99
CA THR A 9 -2.68 -4.41 2.67
C THR A 9 -3.26 -4.03 1.30
N LEU A 10 -4.20 -4.83 0.80
CA LEU A 10 -4.97 -4.53 -0.41
C LEU A 10 -6.45 -4.49 -0.05
N THR A 11 -7.23 -3.78 -0.87
CA THR A 11 -8.68 -3.73 -0.73
C THR A 11 -9.35 -5.10 -0.89
N SER A 12 -8.69 -6.03 -1.60
CA SER A 12 -9.13 -7.41 -1.75
C SER A 12 -7.94 -8.36 -1.93
N ALA A 13 -8.06 -9.59 -1.40
CA ALA A 13 -6.98 -10.58 -1.39
C ALA A 13 -6.62 -11.17 -2.76
N PHE A 14 -7.53 -11.09 -3.73
CA PHE A 14 -7.37 -11.68 -5.06
C PHE A 14 -7.34 -10.60 -6.16
N CYS A 15 -6.91 -9.39 -5.82
CA CYS A 15 -6.83 -8.31 -6.79
C CYS A 15 -5.78 -8.66 -7.86
N PRO A 16 -6.12 -8.68 -9.17
CA PRO A 16 -5.15 -8.92 -10.23
C PRO A 16 -4.07 -7.84 -10.32
N ALA A 17 -4.30 -6.66 -9.72
CA ALA A 17 -3.34 -5.58 -9.64
C ALA A 17 -2.34 -5.72 -8.48
N ALA A 18 -2.43 -6.77 -7.65
CA ALA A 18 -1.57 -6.96 -6.48
C ALA A 18 -0.07 -6.91 -6.85
N ASP A 19 0.33 -7.64 -7.89
CA ASP A 19 1.72 -7.71 -8.34
C ASP A 19 2.23 -6.33 -8.81
N GLN A 20 1.37 -5.59 -9.53
CA GLN A 20 1.70 -4.24 -9.99
C GLN A 20 1.86 -3.28 -8.81
N ILE A 21 0.96 -3.31 -7.83
CA ILE A 21 1.01 -2.45 -6.65
C ILE A 21 2.29 -2.72 -5.84
N VAL A 22 2.66 -3.99 -5.65
CA VAL A 22 3.91 -4.36 -4.96
C VAL A 22 5.14 -3.85 -5.72
N ALA A 23 5.15 -3.98 -7.06
CA ALA A 23 6.23 -3.45 -7.89
C ALA A 23 6.35 -1.91 -7.80
N ASP A 24 5.21 -1.22 -7.81
CA ASP A 24 5.15 0.25 -7.70
C ASP A 24 5.66 0.72 -6.33
N ILE A 25 5.27 0.05 -5.24
CA ILE A 25 5.78 0.33 -3.88
C ILE A 25 7.30 0.15 -3.83
N HIS A 26 7.82 -0.93 -4.41
CA HIS A 26 9.27 -1.18 -4.44
C HIS A 26 10.01 -0.09 -5.20
N SER A 27 9.54 0.25 -6.40
CA SER A 27 10.13 1.28 -7.24
C SER A 27 10.09 2.65 -6.57
N ALA A 28 8.96 3.03 -5.99
CA ALA A 28 8.82 4.29 -5.26
C ALA A 28 9.76 4.34 -4.05
N THR A 29 9.85 3.26 -3.27
CA THR A 29 10.72 3.21 -2.08
C THR A 29 12.20 3.25 -2.44
N THR A 30 12.62 2.55 -3.49
CA THR A 30 14.03 2.53 -3.95
C THR A 30 14.43 3.80 -4.71
N SER A 31 13.46 4.59 -5.18
CA SER A 31 13.74 5.92 -5.77
C SER A 31 14.19 6.97 -4.75
N VAL A 32 13.97 6.72 -3.46
CA VAL A 32 14.38 7.62 -2.37
C VAL A 32 15.89 7.51 -2.15
N GLU A 33 16.57 8.67 -2.16
CA GLU A 33 18.01 8.74 -1.98
C GLU A 33 18.44 8.07 -0.66
N GLY A 34 19.43 7.18 -0.76
CA GLY A 34 19.98 6.44 0.37
C GLY A 34 19.31 5.10 0.66
N VAL A 35 18.16 4.78 0.08
CA VAL A 35 17.55 3.44 0.25
C VAL A 35 18.32 2.40 -0.57
N GLU A 36 18.88 1.40 0.10
CA GLU A 36 19.61 0.30 -0.56
C GLU A 36 18.75 -0.94 -0.75
N LYS A 37 17.80 -1.18 0.17
CA LYS A 37 16.93 -2.36 0.12
C LYS A 37 15.55 -2.03 0.65
N CYS A 38 14.54 -2.45 -0.09
CA CYS A 38 13.14 -2.44 0.30
C CYS A 38 12.67 -3.88 0.53
N PHE A 39 12.01 -4.12 1.65
CA PHE A 39 11.27 -5.35 1.93
C PHE A 39 9.79 -5.01 1.97
N ILE A 40 8.98 -5.76 1.23
CA ILE A 40 7.53 -5.55 1.18
C ILE A 40 6.84 -6.74 1.81
N GLU A 41 5.98 -6.47 2.79
CA GLU A 41 5.13 -7.44 3.46
C GLU A 41 3.68 -7.08 3.17
N THR A 42 3.00 -7.91 2.38
CA THR A 42 1.55 -7.81 2.16
C THR A 42 0.83 -8.59 3.26
N THR A 43 0.04 -7.91 4.09
CA THR A 43 -0.83 -8.49 5.12
C THR A 43 -2.29 -8.27 4.77
N PHE A 44 -3.17 -9.16 5.24
CA PHE A 44 -4.63 -8.99 5.18
C PHE A 44 -5.27 -8.95 6.57
N ASP A 45 -4.43 -8.92 7.60
CA ASP A 45 -4.83 -8.77 9.00
C ASP A 45 -4.19 -7.49 9.57
N PRO A 46 -4.99 -6.49 10.00
CA PRO A 46 -6.45 -6.42 9.89
C PRO A 46 -6.95 -6.27 8.44
N PRO A 47 -8.21 -6.65 8.13
CA PRO A 47 -8.77 -6.48 6.79
C PRO A 47 -8.91 -5.00 6.44
N PHE A 48 -8.73 -4.66 5.17
CA PHE A 48 -8.98 -3.30 4.70
C PHE A 48 -10.48 -2.98 4.70
N GLY A 49 -10.86 -1.84 5.29
CA GLY A 49 -12.23 -1.33 5.23
C GLY A 49 -12.28 0.17 4.91
N PRO A 50 -13.45 0.69 4.50
CA PRO A 50 -13.65 2.11 4.16
C PRO A 50 -13.29 3.08 5.29
N GLU A 51 -13.33 2.63 6.54
CA GLU A 51 -12.92 3.40 7.72
C GLU A 51 -11.43 3.77 7.72
N MET A 52 -10.61 3.05 6.96
CA MET A 52 -9.18 3.35 6.80
C MET A 52 -8.89 4.32 5.64
N MET A 53 -9.91 4.78 4.93
CA MET A 53 -9.78 5.79 3.88
C MET A 53 -9.73 7.19 4.47
N SER A 54 -8.96 8.09 3.86
CA SER A 54 -9.00 9.51 4.22
C SER A 54 -10.35 10.14 3.84
N GLU A 55 -10.72 11.22 4.52
CA GLU A 55 -11.99 11.91 4.28
C GLU A 55 -12.10 12.43 2.83
N GLU A 56 -10.98 12.85 2.25
CA GLU A 56 -10.93 13.26 0.84
C GLU A 56 -11.17 12.08 -0.10
N ALA A 57 -10.60 10.91 0.21
CA ALA A 57 -10.79 9.70 -0.58
C ALA A 57 -12.24 9.19 -0.50
N LYS A 58 -12.84 9.22 0.69
CA LYS A 58 -14.27 8.90 0.89
C LYS A 58 -15.17 9.85 0.08
N LEU A 59 -14.90 11.16 0.14
CA LEU A 59 -15.66 12.17 -0.59
C LEU A 59 -15.62 11.98 -2.11
N VAL A 60 -14.43 11.73 -2.67
CA VAL A 60 -14.25 11.51 -4.13
C VAL A 60 -14.98 10.25 -4.60
N LEU A 61 -15.04 9.21 -3.76
CA LEU A 61 -15.72 7.96 -4.08
C LEU A 61 -17.22 7.97 -3.74
N GLY A 62 -17.74 9.07 -3.19
CA GLY A 62 -19.14 9.17 -2.78
C GLY A 62 -19.51 8.26 -1.61
N ILE A 63 -18.52 7.91 -0.77
CA ILE A 63 -18.74 7.18 0.48
C ILE A 63 -19.07 8.23 1.53
N PHE A 64 -20.36 8.50 1.69
CA PHE A 64 -20.89 9.34 2.76
C PHE A 64 -21.28 8.42 3.91
N GLU A 65 -20.60 8.53 5.05
CA GLU A 65 -21.06 7.90 6.30
C GLU A 65 -22.41 8.48 6.76
#